data_AF-U1PIR0-F1
#
_entry.id   AF-U1PIR0-F1
#
_cell.length_a   1.000
_cell.length_b   1.000
_cell.length_c   1.000
_cell.angle_alpha   90.00
_cell.angle_beta   90.00
_cell.angle_gamma   90.00
#
_symmetry.space_group_name_H-M   'P 1'
#
loop_
_entity.id
_entity.type
_entity.pdbx_description
1 polymer ?
#
loop_
_entity_poly.entity_id
_entity_poly.type
_entity_poly.pdbx_seq_one_letter_code
_entity_poly.pdbx_strand_id
1 'polypeptide(L)' 'MDGGIQRTLAIWTMLTVVFVLFAGFLSARGELTLGFVGTYWLTPVVATAIGILPPPWAVVTA' A
#
# COMPACT_ATOMS: atom_id res chain seq x y z
N MET A 1 22.14 3.20 2.92
CA MET A 1 20.66 3.19 2.97
C MET A 1 20.26 3.07 4.41
N ASP A 2 19.52 4.04 4.93
CA ASP A 2 19.04 3.99 6.30
C ASP A 2 18.06 2.83 6.45
N GLY A 3 18.27 1.95 7.43
CA GLY A 3 17.45 0.75 7.62
C GLY A 3 15.95 1.05 7.75
N GLY A 4 15.60 2.26 8.24
CA GLY A 4 14.22 2.75 8.29
C GLY A 4 13.62 3.03 6.90
N ILE A 5 14.41 3.60 5.97
CA ILE A 5 13.98 3.86 4.59
C ILE A 5 13.78 2.54 3.85
N GLN A 6 14.74 1.61 3.96
CA GLN A 6 14.64 0.31 3.31
C GLN A 6 13.43 -0.50 3.82
N ARG A 7 13.16 -0.47 5.13
CA ARG A 7 11.98 -1.11 5.72
C ARG A 7 10.68 -0.48 5.22
N THR A 8 10.62 0.85 5.15
CA THR A 8 9.43 1.58 4.66
C THR A 8 9.15 1.21 3.20
N LEU A 9 10.18 1.23 2.35
CA LEU A 9 10.06 0.81 0.95
C LEU A 9 9.60 -0.64 0.82
N ALA A 10 10.16 -1.56 1.60
CA ALA A 10 9.80 -2.98 1.53
C ALA A 10 8.31 -3.20 1.85
N ILE A 11 7.79 -2.56 2.91
CA ILE A 11 6.39 -2.69 3.32
C ILE A 11 5.44 -2.15 2.24
N TRP A 12 5.68 -0.91 1.77
CA TRP A 12 4.80 -0.27 0.78
C TRP A 12 4.89 -0.93 -0.60
N THR A 13 6.07 -1.43 -0.99
CA THR A 13 6.24 -2.20 -2.22
C THR A 13 5.45 -3.50 -2.14
N MET A 14 5.55 -4.24 -1.04
CA MET A 14 4.81 -5.49 -0.86
C MET A 14 3.29 -5.26 -0.94
N LEU A 15 2.76 -4.26 -0.24
CA LEU A 15 1.34 -3.90 -0.29
C LEU A 15 0.91 -3.55 -1.73
N THR A 16 1.70 -2.72 -2.40
CA THR A 16 1.38 -2.27 -3.76
C THR A 16 1.41 -3.43 -4.76
N VAL A 17 2.40 -4.33 -4.68
CA VAL A 17 2.51 -5.48 -5.57
C VAL A 17 1.31 -6.42 -5.40
N VAL A 18 0.94 -6.73 -4.15
CA VAL A 18 -0.25 -7.56 -3.87
C VAL A 18 -1.51 -6.88 -4.42
N PHE A 19 -1.68 -5.59 -4.19
CA PHE A 19 -2.79 -4.83 -4.75
C PHE A 19 -2.85 -4.92 -6.27
N VAL A 20 -1.73 -4.68 -6.96
CA VAL A 20 -1.65 -4.71 -8.43
C VAL A 20 -2.02 -6.09 -8.98
N LEU A 21 -1.57 -7.17 -8.34
CA LEU A 21 -1.91 -8.54 -8.76
C LEU A 21 -3.42 -8.80 -8.63
N PHE A 22 -4.03 -8.48 -7.48
CA PHE A 22 -5.46 -8.66 -7.28
C PHE A 22 -6.31 -7.73 -8.13
N ALA A 23 -5.94 -6.44 -8.20
CA ALA A 23 -6.64 -5.46 -9.01
C ALA A 23 -6.55 -5.79 -10.50
N GLY A 24 -5.39 -6.24 -10.98
CA GLY A 24 -5.21 -6.70 -12.36
C GLY A 24 -6.07 -7.93 -12.66
N PHE A 25 -6.11 -8.91 -11.76
CA PHE A 25 -6.97 -10.09 -11.88
C PHE A 25 -8.47 -9.74 -11.91
N LEU A 26 -8.92 -8.88 -11.00
CA LEU A 26 -10.31 -8.39 -10.96
C LEU A 26 -10.64 -7.53 -12.18
N SER A 27 -9.70 -6.71 -12.63
CA SER A 27 -9.86 -5.88 -13.82
C SER A 27 -10.02 -6.73 -15.07
N ALA A 28 -9.24 -7.80 -15.22
CA ALA A 28 -9.36 -8.73 -16.34
C ALA A 28 -10.73 -9.44 -16.39
N ARG A 29 -11.42 -9.51 -15.25
CA ARG A 29 -12.78 -10.06 -15.13
C ARG A 29 -13.89 -9.00 -15.20
N GLY A 30 -13.54 -7.72 -15.28
CA GLY A 30 -14.51 -6.62 -15.22
C GLY A 30 -15.15 -6.41 -13.85
N GLU A 31 -14.56 -6.98 -12.79
CA GLU A 31 -15.08 -6.96 -11.41
C GLU A 31 -14.35 -5.96 -10.51
N LEU A 32 -13.42 -5.17 -11.07
CA LEU A 32 -12.71 -4.16 -10.31
C LEU A 32 -13.66 -3.00 -9.95
N THR A 33 -13.98 -2.88 -8.67
CA THR A 33 -14.85 -1.83 -8.13
C THR A 33 -14.07 -0.83 -7.28
N LEU A 34 -14.56 0.41 -7.23
CA LEU A 34 -14.05 1.41 -6.28
C LEU A 34 -14.17 0.95 -4.82
N GLY A 35 -15.19 0.15 -4.50
CA GLY A 35 -15.37 -0.45 -3.17
C GLY A 35 -14.23 -1.38 -2.79
N PHE A 36 -13.75 -2.21 -3.72
CA PHE A 36 -12.58 -3.06 -3.49
C PHE A 36 -11.32 -2.23 -3.22
N VAL A 37 -11.07 -1.20 -4.05
CA VAL A 37 -9.89 -0.32 -3.91
C VAL A 37 -9.91 0.39 -2.55
N GLY A 38 -11.05 0.99 -2.19
CA GLY A 38 -11.21 1.67 -0.91
C GLY A 38 -11.02 0.72 0.27
N THR A 39 -11.65 -0.45 0.24
CA THR A 39 -11.56 -1.44 1.33
C THR A 39 -10.15 -1.98 1.50
N TYR A 40 -9.45 -2.26 0.40
CA TYR A 40 -8.07 -2.74 0.42
C TYR A 40 -7.12 -1.71 1.06
N TRP A 41 -7.22 -0.44 0.65
CA TRP A 41 -6.32 0.62 1.13
C TRP A 41 -6.74 1.23 2.46
N LEU A 42 -7.97 1.00 2.94
CA LEU A 42 -8.45 1.57 4.20
C LEU A 42 -7.56 1.17 5.38
N THR A 43 -7.26 -0.13 5.51
CA THR A 43 -6.43 -0.66 6.61
C THR A 43 -5.04 -0.04 6.65
N PRO A 44 -4.23 -0.06 5.57
CA PRO A 44 -2.91 0.57 5.59
C PRO A 44 -2.97 2.08 5.81
N VAL A 45 -3.97 2.79 5.25
CA VAL A 45 -4.15 4.23 5.49
C VAL A 45 -4.40 4.53 6.97
N VAL A 46 -5.33 3.80 7.60
CA VAL A 46 -5.64 3.96 9.03
C VAL A 46 -4.40 3.62 9.86
N ALA A 47 -3.71 2.53 9.55
CA ALA A 47 -2.52 2.10 10.26
C ALA A 47 -1.37 3.11 10.16
N THR A 48 -1.22 3.81 9.03
CA THR A 48 -0.31 4.95 8.90
C THR A 48 -0.76 6.15 9.72
N ALA A 49 -2.06 6.47 9.71
CA ALA A 49 -2.60 7.60 10.47
C ALA A 49 -2.40 7.47 11.99
N ILE A 50 -2.48 6.24 12.53
CA ILE A 50 -2.24 5.95 13.95
C ILE A 50 -0.78 5.61 14.27
N GLY A 51 0.14 5.75 13.31
CA GLY A 51 1.58 5.61 13.52
C GLY A 51 2.10 4.16 13.61
N ILE A 52 1.30 3.16 13.26
CA ILE A 52 1.75 1.75 13.18
C ILE A 52 2.62 1.53 11.94
N LEU A 53 2.16 2.02 10.79
CA LEU A 53 2.91 1.94 9.54
C LEU A 53 3.72 3.23 9.33
N PRO A 54 4.99 3.13 8.91
CA PRO A 54 5.75 4.30 8.54
C PRO A 54 5.10 4.99 7.33
N PRO A 55 5.02 6.34 7.33
CA PRO A 55 4.41 7.06 6.23
C PRO A 55 5.24 6.90 4.95
N PRO A 56 4.60 6.71 3.78
CA PRO A 56 5.31 6.44 2.53
C PRO A 56 6.14 7.65 2.08
N TRP A 57 5.71 8.87 2.41
CA TRP A 57 6.43 10.12 2.12
C TRP A 57 7.68 10.31 2.98
N ALA A 58 7.88 9.54 4.05
CA ALA A 58 9.10 9.60 4.85
C ALA A 58 10.35 9.31 4.01
N VAL A 59 10.22 8.56 2.92
CA VAL A 59 11.32 8.22 2.01
C VAL A 59 11.80 9.44 1.20
N VAL A 60 10.92 10.41 0.95
CA VAL A 60 11.22 11.61 0.14
C VAL A 60 11.67 12.78 1.02
N THR A 61 11.25 12.78 2.30
CA THR A 61 11.58 13.84 3.27
C THR A 61 12.76 13.51 4.17
N ALA A 62 13.35 12.31 4.05
CA ALA A 62 14.57 11.89 4.77
C ALA A 62 15.81 12.19 3.95
#